data_AF-A0A643G1V4-F1
#
_entry.id   AF-A0A643G1V4-F1
#
_cell.length_a   1.000
_cell.length_b   1.000
_cell.length_c   1.000
_cell.angle_alpha   90.00
_cell.angle_beta   90.00
_cell.angle_gamma   90.00
#
_symmetry.space_group_name_H-M   'P 1'
#
loop_
_entity.id
_entity.type
_entity.pdbx_description
1 polymer ?
#
loop_
_entity_poly.entity_id
_entity_poly.type
_entity_poly.pdbx_seq_one_letter_code
_entity_poly.pdbx_strand_id
1 'polypeptide(L)'
;MSHGEGLTRRELETRLGASRRLISSLVAAGLVTPARGPRGQYVFSFRDVVLIRTAESLHRSSVAPARILRALRRLERLTPNRHLSALRISASSGNVSAWDRHGAWLVESGQRLIEFGPDEADVRVVDLTRMRANEPTAEESFAQAYALEPVDANAAEAAYRRALEISPGMLNAYLNLGCMLADQQRFDEAIMLYEGALSVLPNAPQLHFNLGVAREDVGAPQSALAAYERCIELAPDDADAHYNAARLHQELGHFQKALRHFNAFRRLDRP
;
A
#
# COMPACT_ATOMS: atom_id res chain seq x y z
N MET A 1 1.54 50.51 9.47
CA MET A 1 2.91 50.22 9.89
C MET A 1 2.87 48.96 10.75
N SER A 2 3.28 47.81 10.22
CA SER A 2 3.31 46.53 10.95
C SER A 2 4.77 46.12 11.15
N HIS A 3 5.30 46.33 12.35
CA HIS A 3 6.56 45.75 12.79
C HIS A 3 6.24 44.35 13.34
N GLY A 4 6.62 43.26 12.66
CA GLY A 4 6.32 41.94 13.24
C GLY A 4 6.75 40.63 12.57
N GLU A 5 7.19 40.55 11.30
CA GLU A 5 7.28 39.22 10.63
C GLU A 5 8.58 38.97 9.85
N GLY A 6 9.74 39.27 10.45
CA GLY A 6 11.04 38.92 9.85
C GLY A 6 11.94 38.19 10.83
N LEU A 7 12.67 37.18 10.37
CA LEU A 7 13.62 36.42 11.18
C LEU A 7 15.00 37.03 11.09
N THR A 8 15.70 37.12 12.21
CA THR A 8 17.12 37.53 12.22
C THR A 8 18.02 36.38 11.79
N ARG A 9 19.24 36.70 11.33
CA ARG A 9 20.24 35.67 11.00
C ARG A 9 20.43 34.62 12.10
N ARG A 10 20.50 35.07 13.36
CA ARG A 10 20.70 34.20 14.52
C ARG A 10 19.52 33.24 14.71
N GLU A 11 18.31 33.70 14.43
CA GLU A 11 17.10 32.87 14.48
C GLU A 11 17.04 31.88 13.31
N LEU A 12 17.55 32.24 12.13
CA LEU A 12 17.67 31.30 11.00
C LEU A 12 18.67 30.18 11.30
N GLU A 13 19.81 30.52 11.89
CA GLU A 13 20.84 29.55 12.30
C GLU A 13 20.30 28.59 13.38
N THR A 14 19.59 29.11 14.39
CA THR A 14 19.10 28.32 15.53
C THR A 14 17.82 27.54 15.24
N ARG A 15 16.84 28.12 14.54
CA ARG A 15 15.53 27.49 14.29
C ARG A 15 15.52 26.61 13.04
N LEU A 16 16.34 26.93 12.04
CA LEU A 16 16.33 26.21 10.75
C LEU A 16 17.62 25.42 10.52
N GLY A 17 18.62 25.57 11.40
CA GLY A 17 19.95 24.96 11.23
C GLY A 17 20.63 25.44 9.95
N ALA A 18 20.31 26.66 9.48
CA ALA A 18 20.83 27.18 8.22
C ALA A 18 22.29 27.59 8.36
N SER A 19 23.15 27.15 7.44
CA SER A 19 24.59 27.44 7.51
C SER A 19 24.87 28.93 7.35
N ARG A 20 25.65 29.49 8.29
CA ARG A 20 26.12 30.88 8.25
C ARG A 20 26.77 31.24 6.91
N ARG A 21 27.56 30.33 6.34
CA ARG A 21 28.25 30.51 5.07
C ARG A 21 27.27 30.53 3.91
N LEU A 22 26.27 29.65 3.92
CA LEU A 22 25.24 29.59 2.88
C LEU A 22 24.39 30.87 2.85
N ILE A 23 23.93 31.35 4.01
CA ILE A 23 23.17 32.60 4.13
C ILE A 23 23.98 33.78 3.58
N SER A 24 25.25 33.91 3.96
CA SER A 24 26.13 34.96 3.41
C SER A 24 26.25 34.88 1.89
N SER A 25 26.40 33.68 1.34
CA SER A 25 26.52 33.48 -0.10
C SER A 25 25.23 33.79 -0.87
N LEU A 26 24.06 33.52 -0.28
CA LEU A 26 22.76 33.87 -0.86
C LEU A 26 22.53 35.38 -0.91
N VAL A 27 22.89 36.09 0.15
CA VAL A 27 22.81 37.56 0.21
C VAL A 27 23.80 38.20 -0.78
N ALA A 28 25.05 37.72 -0.80
CA ALA A 28 26.06 38.20 -1.76
C ALA A 28 25.66 37.91 -3.22
N ALA A 29 24.89 36.83 -3.44
CA ALA A 29 24.37 36.49 -4.75
C ALA A 29 23.14 37.29 -5.17
N GLY A 30 22.58 38.15 -4.30
CA GLY A 30 21.37 38.92 -4.55
C GLY A 30 20.07 38.10 -4.56
N LEU A 31 20.15 36.80 -4.24
CA LEU A 31 19.00 35.88 -4.23
C LEU A 31 18.08 36.11 -3.02
N VAL A 32 18.61 36.77 -2.00
CA VAL A 32 17.95 37.09 -0.73
C VAL A 32 18.33 38.51 -0.38
N THR A 33 17.36 39.35 -0.05
CA THR A 33 17.56 40.80 0.16
C THR A 33 17.08 41.24 1.54
N PRO A 34 17.83 40.90 2.61
CA PRO A 34 17.42 41.22 3.97
C PRO A 34 17.39 42.73 4.22
N ALA A 35 16.36 43.18 4.94
CA ALA A 35 16.28 44.54 5.43
C ALA A 35 17.22 44.74 6.64
N ARG A 36 17.55 46.01 6.91
CA ARG A 36 18.26 46.38 8.15
C ARG A 36 17.24 46.67 9.24
N GLY A 37 17.33 45.92 10.33
CA GLY A 37 16.53 46.13 11.53
C GLY A 37 17.02 47.32 12.37
N PRO A 38 16.33 47.63 13.48
CA PRO A 38 16.60 48.80 14.33
C PRO A 38 18.02 48.85 14.91
N ARG A 39 18.67 47.69 15.07
CA ARG A 39 20.03 47.52 15.58
C ARG A 39 21.06 47.27 14.47
N GLY A 40 20.74 47.59 13.22
CA GLY A 40 21.60 47.32 12.05
C GLY A 40 21.71 45.84 11.66
N GLN A 41 21.05 44.93 12.37
CA GLN A 41 21.02 43.51 12.10
C GLN A 41 20.21 43.18 10.83
N TYR A 42 20.57 42.10 10.13
CA TYR A 42 19.76 41.62 9.01
C TYR A 42 18.47 40.98 9.51
N VAL A 43 17.36 41.46 8.95
CA VAL A 43 16.01 40.95 9.14
C VAL A 43 15.54 40.42 7.80
N PHE A 44 15.33 39.10 7.74
CA PHE A 44 14.95 38.38 6.54
C PHE A 44 13.42 38.31 6.46
N SER A 45 12.86 38.65 5.30
CA SER A 45 11.44 38.52 5.04
C SER A 45 11.00 37.05 5.02
N PHE A 46 9.70 36.77 5.08
CA PHE A 46 9.19 35.41 4.89
C PHE A 46 9.68 34.76 3.59
N ARG A 47 9.75 35.53 2.50
CA ARG A 47 10.27 35.08 1.19
C ARG A 47 11.73 34.66 1.28
N ASP A 48 12.54 35.47 1.95
CA ASP A 48 13.96 35.19 2.19
C ASP A 48 14.14 33.90 3.00
N VAL A 49 13.30 33.72 4.03
CA VAL A 49 13.32 32.55 4.91
C VAL A 49 13.02 31.27 4.13
N VAL A 50 11.98 31.29 3.28
CA VAL A 50 11.62 30.14 2.43
C VAL A 50 12.79 29.76 1.51
N LEU A 51 13.42 30.74 0.86
CA LEU A 51 14.57 30.49 -0.01
C LEU A 51 15.78 29.93 0.74
N ILE A 52 16.06 30.43 1.94
CA ILE A 52 17.14 29.94 2.80
C ILE A 52 16.85 28.50 3.24
N ARG A 53 15.61 28.16 3.60
CA ARG A 53 15.22 26.77 3.94
C ARG A 53 15.40 25.83 2.76
N THR A 54 14.98 26.25 1.56
CA THR A 54 15.13 25.45 0.35
C THR A 54 16.60 25.21 0.02
N ALA A 55 17.42 26.26 0.05
CA ALA A 55 18.87 26.14 -0.18
C ALA A 55 19.55 25.23 0.84
N GLU A 56 19.16 25.32 2.12
CA GLU A 56 19.69 24.46 3.18
C GLU A 56 19.26 23.00 2.99
N SER A 57 18.00 22.75 2.62
CA SER A 57 17.51 21.40 2.30
C SER A 57 18.30 20.77 1.15
N LEU A 58 18.59 21.52 0.09
CA LEU A 58 19.41 21.06 -1.03
C LEU A 58 20.85 20.77 -0.59
N HIS A 59 21.39 21.60 0.31
CA HIS A 59 22.74 21.42 0.83
C HIS A 59 22.89 20.13 1.65
N ARG A 60 21.89 19.80 2.48
CA ARG A 60 21.86 18.56 3.26
C ARG A 60 21.73 17.30 2.40
N SER A 61 21.12 17.41 1.23
CA SER A 61 21.06 16.34 0.22
C SER A 61 22.34 16.21 -0.63
N SER A 62 23.50 16.59 -0.08
CA SER A 62 24.82 16.50 -0.72
C SER A 62 25.00 17.35 -1.98
N VAL A 63 24.17 18.37 -2.22
CA VAL A 63 24.38 19.31 -3.33
C VAL A 63 25.39 20.38 -2.92
N ALA A 64 26.44 20.56 -3.74
CA ALA A 64 27.47 21.57 -3.48
C ALA A 64 26.87 23.00 -3.48
N PRO A 65 27.25 23.88 -2.52
CA PRO A 65 26.70 25.25 -2.43
C PRO A 65 26.80 26.07 -3.73
N ALA A 66 27.91 25.93 -4.47
CA ALA A 66 28.08 26.62 -5.75
C ALA A 66 27.11 26.14 -6.84
N ARG A 67 26.63 24.90 -6.75
CA ARG A 67 25.63 24.33 -7.68
C ARG A 67 24.23 24.80 -7.29
N ILE A 68 23.93 24.89 -6.00
CA ILE A 68 22.67 25.47 -5.47
C ILE A 68 22.51 26.91 -5.94
N LEU A 69 23.54 27.75 -5.78
CA LEU A 69 23.49 29.16 -6.20
C LEU A 69 23.28 29.30 -7.72
N ARG A 70 23.92 28.44 -8.52
CA ARG A 70 23.75 28.42 -9.98
C ARG A 70 22.33 28.00 -10.37
N ALA A 71 21.78 26.98 -9.72
CA ALA A 71 20.43 26.50 -9.96
C ALA A 71 19.38 27.56 -9.61
N LEU A 72 19.47 28.19 -8.44
CA LEU A 72 18.53 29.22 -7.99
C LEU A 72 18.55 30.46 -8.90
N ARG A 73 19.73 30.95 -9.31
CA ARG A 73 19.84 32.06 -10.27
C ARG A 73 19.26 31.72 -11.63
N ARG A 74 19.44 30.47 -12.08
CA ARG A 74 18.88 30.03 -13.35
C ARG A 74 17.36 29.95 -13.28
N LEU A 75 16.81 29.44 -12.19
CA LEU A 75 15.36 29.45 -11.95
C LEU A 75 14.80 30.87 -11.96
N GLU A 76 15.46 31.82 -11.28
CA GLU A 76 15.01 33.22 -11.27
C GLU A 76 14.91 33.82 -12.68
N ARG A 77 15.84 33.45 -13.57
CA ARG A 77 15.82 33.87 -14.98
C ARG A 77 14.76 33.16 -15.82
N LEU A 78 14.50 31.87 -15.55
CA LEU A 78 13.51 31.07 -16.29
C LEU A 78 12.08 31.37 -15.85
N THR A 79 11.88 31.95 -14.66
CA THR A 79 10.58 32.33 -14.13
C THR A 79 10.48 33.82 -13.81
N PRO A 80 10.61 34.72 -14.81
CA PRO A 80 10.73 36.16 -14.57
C PRO A 80 9.48 36.79 -13.91
N ASN A 81 8.31 36.16 -14.07
CA ASN A 81 7.04 36.63 -13.50
C ASN A 81 6.55 35.79 -12.31
N ARG A 82 7.40 34.94 -11.73
CA ARG A 82 7.04 34.11 -10.58
C ARG A 82 8.13 34.11 -9.55
N HIS A 83 7.73 34.21 -8.28
CA HIS A 83 8.67 34.08 -7.19
C HIS A 83 9.09 32.62 -7.03
N LEU A 84 10.38 32.39 -6.78
CA LEU A 84 10.94 31.06 -6.52
C LEU A 84 10.28 30.34 -5.33
N SER A 85 9.65 31.09 -4.41
CA SER A 85 8.85 30.54 -3.31
C SER A 85 7.56 29.86 -3.76
N ALA A 86 7.12 30.10 -5.00
CA ALA A 86 5.95 29.45 -5.60
C ALA A 86 6.31 28.15 -6.34
N LEU A 87 7.59 27.74 -6.32
CA LEU A 87 8.09 26.52 -6.94
C LEU A 87 8.41 25.50 -5.86
N ARG A 88 8.01 24.25 -6.05
CA ARG A 88 8.62 23.13 -5.32
C ARG A 88 9.99 22.90 -5.95
N ILE A 89 11.03 22.76 -5.14
CA ILE A 89 12.42 22.54 -5.62
C ILE A 89 12.98 21.36 -4.84
N SER A 90 13.62 20.42 -5.52
CA SER A 90 14.27 19.27 -4.90
C SER A 90 15.56 18.92 -5.65
N ALA A 91 16.36 18.04 -5.04
CA ALA A 91 17.52 17.47 -5.69
C ALA A 91 17.56 15.96 -5.51
N SER A 92 17.82 15.26 -6.60
CA SER A 92 18.08 13.81 -6.64
C SER A 92 19.34 13.55 -7.45
N SER A 93 20.22 12.68 -6.93
CA SER A 93 21.45 12.23 -7.61
C SER A 93 22.31 13.36 -8.21
N GLY A 94 22.33 14.51 -7.54
CA GLY A 94 23.13 15.68 -7.93
C GLY A 94 22.46 16.65 -8.91
N ASN A 95 21.27 16.36 -9.45
CA ASN A 95 20.51 17.27 -10.31
C ASN A 95 19.44 18.01 -9.52
N VAL A 96 19.12 19.24 -9.93
CA VAL A 96 18.06 20.04 -9.30
C VAL A 96 16.84 20.04 -10.22
N SER A 97 15.68 19.68 -9.68
CA SER A 97 14.40 19.77 -10.38
C SER A 97 13.49 20.80 -9.72
N ALA A 98 12.65 21.43 -10.53
CA ALA A 98 11.63 22.35 -10.08
C ALA A 98 10.27 21.93 -10.64
N TRP A 99 9.22 22.16 -9.85
CA TRP A 99 7.84 21.91 -10.23
C TRP A 99 7.04 23.21 -10.18
N ASP A 100 6.17 23.38 -11.17
CA ASP A 100 5.06 24.33 -11.15
C ASP A 100 3.75 23.64 -11.57
N ARG A 101 2.68 24.43 -11.73
CA ARG A 101 1.37 23.96 -12.21
C ARG A 101 1.39 23.28 -13.59
N HIS A 102 2.49 23.32 -14.32
CA HIS A 102 2.65 22.73 -15.64
C HIS A 102 3.63 21.55 -15.66
N GLY A 103 4.00 21.02 -14.48
CA GLY A 103 4.80 19.82 -14.30
C GLY A 103 6.24 20.07 -13.85
N ALA A 104 7.05 19.02 -13.85
CA ALA A 104 8.44 19.03 -13.43
C ALA A 104 9.41 19.36 -14.58
N TRP A 105 10.52 20.02 -14.29
CA TRP A 105 11.63 20.18 -15.22
C TRP A 105 12.99 20.16 -14.52
N LEU A 106 14.02 19.75 -15.27
CA LEU A 106 15.40 19.83 -14.83
C LEU A 106 15.90 21.28 -14.92
N VAL A 107 16.43 21.79 -13.82
CA VAL A 107 16.92 23.17 -13.75
C VAL A 107 18.16 23.37 -14.63
N GLU A 108 19.03 22.36 -14.73
CA GLU A 108 20.27 22.45 -15.50
C GLU A 108 20.09 22.32 -17.02
N SER A 109 19.04 21.71 -17.53
CA SER A 109 18.79 21.62 -18.97
C SER A 109 17.60 22.47 -19.41
N GLY A 110 16.66 22.79 -18.51
CA GLY A 110 15.36 23.35 -18.86
C GLY A 110 14.42 22.32 -19.49
N GLN A 111 14.83 21.06 -19.56
CA GLN A 111 14.05 19.97 -20.14
C GLN A 111 12.89 19.60 -19.22
N ARG A 112 11.69 19.51 -19.78
CA ARG A 112 10.52 18.99 -19.06
C ARG A 112 10.71 17.50 -18.80
N LEU A 113 10.40 17.09 -17.58
CA LEU A 113 10.34 15.69 -17.21
C LEU A 113 8.92 15.21 -17.51
N ILE A 114 8.82 14.15 -18.31
CA ILE A 114 7.56 13.43 -18.53
C ILE A 114 7.51 12.37 -17.43
N GLU A 115 6.65 12.57 -16.44
CA GLU A 115 6.37 11.55 -15.42
C GLU A 115 5.35 10.55 -16.00
N PHE A 116 5.74 9.29 -16.12
CA PHE A 116 4.82 8.19 -16.36
C PHE A 116 4.32 7.69 -14.99
N GLY A 117 3.34 8.38 -14.42
CA GLY A 117 2.70 8.07 -13.14
C GLY A 117 1.53 9.03 -12.87
N PRO A 118 0.51 8.64 -12.08
CA PRO A 118 -0.64 9.51 -11.82
C PRO A 118 -0.22 10.75 -11.00
N ASP A 119 -0.86 11.89 -11.26
CA ASP A 119 -0.62 13.21 -10.65
C ASP A 119 -0.57 13.16 -9.10
N GLU A 120 0.63 13.15 -8.51
CA GLU A 120 0.85 13.19 -7.06
C GLU A 120 1.05 14.63 -6.55
N ALA A 121 -0.04 15.35 -6.32
CA ALA A 121 0.00 16.59 -5.54
C ALA A 121 0.25 16.38 -4.03
N ASP A 122 0.51 15.16 -3.57
CA ASP A 122 0.64 14.83 -2.15
C ASP A 122 1.83 13.90 -1.85
N VAL A 123 3.03 14.25 -2.31
CA VAL A 123 4.24 13.49 -1.95
C VAL A 123 4.63 13.78 -0.49
N ARG A 124 4.09 12.96 0.42
CA ARG A 124 4.74 12.62 1.70
C ARG A 124 6.02 11.86 1.35
N VAL A 125 7.15 12.25 1.94
CA VAL A 125 8.35 11.41 1.93
C VAL A 125 8.01 10.19 2.77
N VAL A 126 7.57 9.13 2.09
CA VAL A 126 7.48 7.80 2.65
C VAL A 126 8.89 7.28 2.80
N ASP A 127 9.34 7.19 4.04
CA ASP A 127 10.47 6.34 4.37
C ASP A 127 10.06 4.89 4.08
N LEU A 128 10.51 4.34 2.94
CA LEU A 128 10.16 2.98 2.48
C LEU A 128 10.62 1.90 3.48
N THR A 129 11.62 2.21 4.30
CA THR A 129 12.04 1.38 5.44
C THR A 129 11.06 1.45 6.62
N ARG A 130 10.33 2.55 6.79
CA ARG A 130 9.22 2.67 7.77
C ARG A 130 7.87 2.17 7.24
N MET A 131 7.60 2.23 5.94
CA MET A 131 6.36 1.67 5.38
C MET A 131 6.39 0.14 5.35
N ARG A 132 7.53 -0.49 5.02
CA ARG A 132 7.71 -1.92 5.22
C ARG A 132 7.63 -2.36 6.69
N ALA A 133 7.85 -1.45 7.62
CA ALA A 133 7.70 -1.71 9.05
C ALA A 133 6.26 -1.54 9.56
N ASN A 134 5.33 -1.04 8.73
CA ASN A 134 3.93 -0.76 9.08
C ASN A 134 2.92 -1.36 8.08
N GLU A 135 3.35 -2.14 7.09
CA GLU A 135 2.40 -2.96 6.33
C GLU A 135 1.92 -4.09 7.24
N PRO A 136 0.60 -4.27 7.39
CA PRO A 136 0.08 -5.30 8.27
C PRO A 136 0.61 -6.65 7.80
N THR A 137 1.03 -7.50 8.74
CA THR A 137 1.42 -8.88 8.39
C THR A 137 0.22 -9.64 7.82
N ALA A 138 0.46 -10.85 7.27
CA ALA A 138 -0.63 -11.69 6.82
C ALA A 138 -1.59 -12.01 7.98
N GLU A 139 -1.05 -12.26 9.18
CA GLU A 139 -1.82 -12.53 10.39
C GLU A 139 -2.62 -11.31 10.84
N GLU A 140 -2.06 -10.11 10.78
CA GLU A 140 -2.76 -8.87 11.11
C GLU A 140 -3.88 -8.58 10.10
N SER A 141 -3.62 -8.79 8.81
CA SER A 141 -4.62 -8.66 7.74
C SER A 141 -5.75 -9.68 7.92
N PHE A 142 -5.42 -10.92 8.26
CA PHE A 142 -6.40 -11.97 8.57
C PHE A 142 -7.24 -11.63 9.82
N ALA A 143 -6.61 -11.18 10.90
CA ALA A 143 -7.29 -10.80 12.13
C ALA A 143 -8.22 -9.59 11.90
N GLN A 144 -7.78 -8.63 11.10
CA GLN A 144 -8.61 -7.50 10.68
C GLN A 144 -9.81 -8.00 9.86
N ALA A 145 -9.60 -8.90 8.90
CA ALA A 145 -10.68 -9.46 8.08
C ALA A 145 -11.74 -10.14 8.95
N TYR A 146 -11.31 -11.00 9.88
CA TYR A 146 -12.20 -11.68 10.81
C TYR A 146 -13.00 -10.72 11.68
N ALA A 147 -12.38 -9.64 12.16
CA ALA A 147 -13.08 -8.61 12.94
C ALA A 147 -14.11 -7.81 12.11
N LEU A 148 -13.92 -7.74 10.78
CA LEU A 148 -14.80 -7.01 9.87
C LEU A 148 -15.94 -7.85 9.32
N GLU A 149 -15.88 -9.19 9.38
CA GLU A 149 -16.94 -10.09 8.90
C GLU A 149 -18.36 -9.65 9.30
N PRO A 150 -18.66 -9.32 10.59
CA PRO A 150 -20.00 -8.90 10.99
C PRO A 150 -20.29 -7.41 10.74
N VAL A 151 -19.29 -6.60 10.38
CA VAL A 151 -19.40 -5.14 10.30
C VAL A 151 -19.49 -4.66 8.84
N ASP A 152 -18.57 -5.14 8.01
CA ASP A 152 -18.44 -4.75 6.61
C ASP A 152 -17.81 -5.90 5.81
N ALA A 153 -18.65 -6.62 5.08
CA ALA A 153 -18.24 -7.78 4.31
C ALA A 153 -17.29 -7.45 3.15
N ASN A 154 -17.39 -6.25 2.56
CA ASN A 154 -16.49 -5.83 1.49
C ASN A 154 -15.09 -5.52 2.04
N ALA A 155 -15.03 -4.86 3.19
CA ALA A 155 -13.77 -4.59 3.87
C ALA A 155 -13.12 -5.87 4.41
N ALA A 156 -13.92 -6.82 4.92
CA ALA A 156 -13.46 -8.15 5.31
C ALA A 156 -12.86 -8.92 4.12
N GLU A 157 -13.55 -8.93 2.97
CA GLU A 157 -13.03 -9.54 1.74
C GLU A 157 -11.68 -8.97 1.33
N ALA A 158 -11.57 -7.64 1.29
CA ALA A 158 -10.33 -6.97 0.90
C ALA A 158 -9.18 -7.33 1.83
N ALA A 159 -9.44 -7.41 3.14
CA ALA A 159 -8.45 -7.79 4.14
C ALA A 159 -8.05 -9.28 4.03
N TYR A 160 -8.98 -10.19 3.74
CA TYR A 160 -8.66 -11.59 3.46
C TYR A 160 -7.80 -11.75 2.20
N ARG A 161 -8.18 -11.09 1.10
CA ARG A 161 -7.38 -11.11 -0.13
C ARG A 161 -5.97 -10.55 0.12
N ARG A 162 -5.86 -9.49 0.93
CA ARG A 162 -4.55 -8.94 1.32
C ARG A 162 -3.73 -9.95 2.13
N ALA A 163 -4.33 -10.66 3.08
CA ALA A 163 -3.65 -11.72 3.83
C ALA A 163 -3.10 -12.81 2.90
N LEU A 164 -3.87 -13.20 1.89
CA LEU A 164 -3.49 -14.20 0.88
C LEU A 164 -2.43 -13.71 -0.11
N GLU A 165 -2.41 -12.42 -0.46
CA GLU A 165 -1.32 -11.82 -1.24
C GLU A 165 0.02 -11.88 -0.49
N ILE A 166 -0.01 -11.64 0.83
CA ILE A 166 1.20 -11.65 1.67
C ILE A 166 1.63 -13.10 1.96
N SER A 167 0.68 -13.98 2.27
CA SER A 167 0.92 -15.39 2.57
C SER A 167 -0.06 -16.30 1.82
N PRO A 168 0.32 -16.74 0.60
CA PRO A 168 -0.52 -17.64 -0.22
C PRO A 168 -0.74 -19.03 0.39
N GLY A 169 -0.05 -19.39 1.48
CA GLY A 169 -0.21 -20.67 2.17
C GLY A 169 -1.20 -20.63 3.35
N MET A 170 -1.90 -19.52 3.57
CA MET A 170 -2.76 -19.33 4.73
C MET A 170 -4.12 -20.01 4.54
N LEU A 171 -4.20 -21.29 4.90
CA LEU A 171 -5.41 -22.12 4.77
C LEU A 171 -6.65 -21.45 5.36
N ASN A 172 -6.56 -20.93 6.59
CA ASN A 172 -7.70 -20.31 7.28
C ASN A 172 -8.26 -19.09 6.52
N ALA A 173 -7.41 -18.31 5.84
CA ALA A 173 -7.86 -17.17 5.05
C ALA A 173 -8.65 -17.61 3.82
N TYR A 174 -8.23 -18.69 3.15
CA TYR A 174 -9.01 -19.28 2.06
C TYR A 174 -10.36 -19.84 2.53
N LEU A 175 -10.38 -20.55 3.66
CA LEU A 175 -11.61 -21.15 4.20
C LEU A 175 -12.62 -20.06 4.59
N ASN A 176 -12.21 -19.05 5.37
CA ASN A 176 -13.10 -17.99 5.79
C ASN A 176 -13.59 -17.13 4.61
N LEU A 177 -12.68 -16.72 3.72
CA LEU A 177 -13.05 -15.95 2.55
C LEU A 177 -14.01 -16.73 1.64
N GLY A 178 -13.73 -18.01 1.40
CA GLY A 178 -14.59 -18.84 0.56
C GLY A 178 -15.98 -19.07 1.19
N CYS A 179 -16.07 -19.28 2.50
CA CYS A 179 -17.36 -19.35 3.20
C CYS A 179 -18.13 -18.04 3.07
N MET A 180 -17.47 -16.90 3.31
CA MET A 180 -18.09 -15.58 3.18
C MET A 180 -18.59 -15.31 1.75
N LEU A 181 -17.85 -15.74 0.72
CA LEU A 181 -18.29 -15.67 -0.68
C LEU A 181 -19.52 -16.55 -0.93
N ALA A 182 -19.55 -17.77 -0.38
CA ALA A 182 -20.70 -18.67 -0.49
C ALA A 182 -21.94 -18.13 0.22
N ASP A 183 -21.79 -17.53 1.41
CA ASP A 183 -22.89 -16.87 2.14
C ASP A 183 -23.50 -15.70 1.34
N GLN A 184 -22.69 -15.05 0.51
CA GLN A 184 -23.12 -14.02 -0.44
C GLN A 184 -23.64 -14.58 -1.78
N GLN A 185 -23.79 -15.91 -1.90
CA GLN A 185 -24.19 -16.63 -3.12
C GLN A 185 -23.23 -16.43 -4.30
N ARG A 186 -21.97 -16.03 -4.04
CA ARG A 186 -20.91 -15.86 -5.04
C ARG A 186 -20.14 -17.17 -5.21
N PHE A 187 -20.88 -18.25 -5.52
CA PHE A 187 -20.36 -19.62 -5.52
C PHE A 187 -19.23 -19.83 -6.54
N ASP A 188 -19.35 -19.28 -7.75
CA ASP A 188 -18.31 -19.39 -8.78
C ASP A 188 -16.97 -18.76 -8.32
N GLU A 189 -17.02 -17.65 -7.59
CA GLU A 189 -15.83 -17.02 -7.01
C GLU A 189 -15.23 -17.87 -5.88
N ALA A 190 -16.07 -18.47 -5.03
CA ALA A 190 -15.60 -19.39 -4.00
C ALA A 190 -14.93 -20.64 -4.61
N ILE A 191 -15.52 -21.20 -5.68
CA ILE A 191 -14.95 -22.34 -6.42
C ILE A 191 -13.57 -21.96 -6.98
N MET A 192 -13.45 -20.83 -7.69
CA MET A 192 -12.18 -20.36 -8.23
C MET A 192 -11.15 -20.12 -7.13
N LEU A 193 -11.57 -19.56 -6.00
CA LEU A 193 -10.71 -19.32 -4.84
C LEU A 193 -10.16 -20.65 -4.28
N TYR A 194 -11.02 -21.65 -4.06
CA TYR A 194 -10.60 -22.95 -3.54
C TYR A 194 -9.74 -23.73 -4.53
N GLU A 195 -10.06 -23.71 -5.82
CA GLU A 195 -9.22 -24.32 -6.87
C GLU A 195 -7.83 -23.65 -6.94
N GLY A 196 -7.79 -22.31 -6.82
CA GLY A 196 -6.55 -21.57 -6.69
C GLY A 196 -5.77 -21.95 -5.43
N ALA A 197 -6.45 -22.07 -4.29
CA ALA A 197 -5.85 -22.49 -3.02
C ALA A 197 -5.23 -23.89 -3.10
N LEU A 198 -5.89 -24.83 -3.77
CA LEU A 198 -5.41 -26.20 -3.97
C LEU A 198 -4.13 -26.29 -4.81
N SER A 199 -3.80 -25.26 -5.61
CA SER A 199 -2.52 -25.20 -6.31
C SER A 199 -1.33 -24.97 -5.35
N VAL A 200 -1.59 -24.37 -4.18
CA VAL A 200 -0.59 -24.09 -3.13
C VAL A 200 -0.68 -25.08 -1.97
N LEU A 201 -1.90 -25.54 -1.65
CA LEU A 201 -2.22 -26.42 -0.53
C LEU A 201 -2.92 -27.70 -1.02
N PRO A 202 -2.25 -28.55 -1.82
CA PRO A 202 -2.87 -29.69 -2.50
C PRO A 202 -3.36 -30.83 -1.58
N ASN A 203 -2.93 -30.81 -0.31
CA ASN A 203 -3.23 -31.84 0.69
C ASN A 203 -4.11 -31.30 1.83
N ALA A 204 -4.87 -30.23 1.60
CA ALA A 204 -5.80 -29.68 2.59
C ALA A 204 -7.21 -30.26 2.40
N PRO A 205 -7.65 -31.24 3.22
CA PRO A 205 -8.96 -31.87 3.07
C PRO A 205 -10.12 -30.86 3.20
N GLN A 206 -9.98 -29.83 4.03
CA GLN A 206 -11.00 -28.80 4.25
C GLN A 206 -11.30 -27.99 2.97
N LEU A 207 -10.28 -27.73 2.13
CA LEU A 207 -10.49 -27.06 0.85
C LEU A 207 -11.30 -27.94 -0.10
N HIS A 208 -11.02 -29.24 -0.13
CA HIS A 208 -11.79 -30.19 -0.93
C HIS A 208 -13.24 -30.32 -0.44
N PHE A 209 -13.46 -30.35 0.87
CA PHE A 209 -14.80 -30.35 1.45
C PHE A 209 -15.59 -29.09 1.05
N ASN A 210 -15.04 -27.90 1.29
CA ASN A 210 -15.71 -26.64 0.95
C ASN A 210 -15.90 -26.44 -0.56
N LEU A 211 -14.96 -26.93 -1.38
CA LEU A 211 -15.13 -26.97 -2.83
C LEU A 211 -16.29 -27.91 -3.24
N GLY A 212 -16.45 -29.03 -2.54
CA GLY A 212 -17.59 -29.92 -2.68
C GLY A 212 -18.90 -29.19 -2.44
N VAL A 213 -19.02 -28.51 -1.29
CA VAL A 213 -20.20 -27.72 -0.91
C VAL A 213 -20.53 -26.67 -1.98
N ALA A 214 -19.55 -25.82 -2.35
CA ALA A 214 -19.78 -24.78 -3.33
C ALA A 214 -20.18 -25.32 -4.72
N ARG A 215 -19.69 -26.51 -5.10
CA ARG A 215 -20.07 -27.19 -6.35
C ARG A 215 -21.49 -27.78 -6.30
N GLU A 216 -21.97 -28.18 -5.12
CA GLU A 216 -23.38 -28.56 -4.97
C GLU A 216 -24.31 -27.35 -5.14
N ASP A 217 -23.93 -26.19 -4.57
CA ASP A 217 -24.74 -24.98 -4.63
C ASP A 217 -24.95 -24.47 -6.07
N VAL A 218 -23.98 -24.69 -6.97
CA VAL A 218 -24.12 -24.41 -8.41
C VAL A 218 -24.76 -25.55 -9.22
N GLY A 219 -25.23 -26.62 -8.55
CA GLY A 219 -25.92 -27.73 -9.19
C GLY A 219 -25.01 -28.68 -9.97
N ALA A 220 -23.74 -28.85 -9.54
CA ALA A 220 -22.77 -29.74 -10.17
C ALA A 220 -22.46 -30.99 -9.30
N PRO A 221 -23.43 -31.90 -9.08
CA PRO A 221 -23.32 -32.98 -8.09
C PRO A 221 -22.19 -33.98 -8.37
N GLN A 222 -21.87 -34.28 -9.64
CA GLN A 222 -20.74 -35.16 -9.96
C GLN A 222 -19.40 -34.53 -9.58
N SER A 223 -19.27 -33.21 -9.78
CA SER A 223 -18.05 -32.46 -9.47
C SER A 223 -17.88 -32.26 -7.96
N ALA A 224 -18.99 -32.07 -7.24
CA ALA A 224 -19.02 -32.02 -5.79
C ALA A 224 -18.62 -33.36 -5.17
N LEU A 225 -19.21 -34.46 -5.66
CA LEU A 225 -18.89 -35.81 -5.21
C LEU A 225 -17.39 -36.13 -5.36
N ALA A 226 -16.77 -35.77 -6.48
CA ALA A 226 -15.33 -35.95 -6.66
C ALA A 226 -14.50 -35.15 -5.63
N ALA A 227 -14.94 -33.95 -5.26
CA ALA A 227 -14.27 -33.15 -4.24
C ALA A 227 -14.43 -33.78 -2.84
N TYR A 228 -15.62 -34.27 -2.47
CA TYR A 228 -15.81 -35.00 -1.21
C TYR A 228 -15.04 -36.32 -1.15
N GLU A 229 -15.00 -37.09 -2.24
CA GLU A 229 -14.18 -38.31 -2.33
C GLU A 229 -12.70 -37.96 -2.09
N ARG A 230 -12.21 -36.84 -2.66
CA ARG A 230 -10.84 -36.39 -2.42
C ARG A 230 -10.59 -35.91 -0.98
N CYS A 231 -11.58 -35.27 -0.36
CA CYS A 231 -11.54 -34.95 1.07
C CYS A 231 -11.38 -36.22 1.92
N ILE A 232 -12.22 -37.23 1.67
CA ILE A 232 -12.22 -38.52 2.38
C ILE A 232 -10.90 -39.28 2.17
N GLU A 233 -10.31 -39.21 0.98
CA GLU A 233 -8.99 -39.80 0.74
C GLU A 233 -7.89 -39.20 1.61
N LEU A 234 -7.97 -37.89 1.90
CA LEU A 234 -7.00 -37.15 2.71
C LEU A 234 -7.32 -37.22 4.22
N ALA A 235 -8.60 -37.25 4.57
CA ALA A 235 -9.13 -37.34 5.93
C ALA A 235 -10.25 -38.40 6.00
N PRO A 236 -9.91 -39.69 6.14
CA PRO A 236 -10.89 -40.78 6.15
C PRO A 236 -11.84 -40.79 7.36
N ASP A 237 -11.57 -39.95 8.35
CA ASP A 237 -12.35 -39.74 9.56
C ASP A 237 -13.26 -38.50 9.50
N ASP A 238 -13.28 -37.78 8.37
CA ASP A 238 -14.20 -36.66 8.15
C ASP A 238 -15.64 -37.18 7.95
N ALA A 239 -16.40 -37.15 9.05
CA ALA A 239 -17.76 -37.66 9.09
C ALA A 239 -18.69 -36.88 8.14
N ASP A 240 -18.55 -35.55 8.07
CA ASP A 240 -19.40 -34.69 7.25
C ASP A 240 -19.17 -34.94 5.75
N ALA A 241 -17.92 -35.14 5.33
CA ALA A 241 -17.60 -35.52 3.96
C ALA A 241 -18.24 -36.86 3.58
N HIS A 242 -18.20 -37.85 4.48
CA HIS A 242 -18.90 -39.11 4.30
C HIS A 242 -20.42 -38.92 4.18
N TYR A 243 -21.03 -38.09 5.03
CA TYR A 243 -22.45 -37.82 4.97
C TYR A 243 -22.88 -37.17 3.63
N ASN A 244 -22.16 -36.13 3.20
CA ASN A 244 -22.45 -35.41 1.95
C ASN A 244 -22.26 -36.32 0.73
N ALA A 245 -21.16 -37.09 0.66
CA ALA A 245 -20.94 -38.08 -0.40
C ALA A 245 -22.05 -39.15 -0.43
N ALA A 246 -22.53 -39.60 0.73
CA ALA A 246 -23.62 -40.56 0.81
C ALA A 246 -24.92 -40.01 0.22
N ARG A 247 -25.29 -38.78 0.59
CA ARG A 247 -26.49 -38.09 0.08
C ARG A 247 -26.41 -37.92 -1.44
N LEU A 248 -25.30 -37.41 -1.97
CA LEU A 248 -25.07 -37.25 -3.40
C LEU A 248 -25.13 -38.58 -4.17
N HIS A 249 -24.52 -39.64 -3.63
CA HIS A 249 -24.63 -40.96 -4.23
C HIS A 249 -26.08 -41.47 -4.26
N GLN A 250 -26.88 -41.19 -3.25
CA GLN A 250 -28.29 -41.56 -3.22
C GLN A 250 -29.09 -40.80 -4.29
N GLU A 251 -28.88 -39.50 -4.42
CA GLU A 251 -29.51 -38.65 -5.45
C GLU A 251 -29.14 -39.12 -6.87
N LEU A 252 -27.91 -39.57 -7.07
CA LEU A 252 -27.42 -40.13 -8.35
C LEU A 252 -27.79 -41.61 -8.56
N GLY A 253 -28.50 -42.26 -7.64
CA GLY A 253 -28.92 -43.67 -7.74
C GLY A 253 -27.81 -44.71 -7.46
N HIS A 254 -26.66 -44.28 -6.95
CA HIS A 254 -25.53 -45.14 -6.57
C HIS A 254 -25.70 -45.75 -5.16
N PHE A 255 -26.79 -46.49 -4.94
CA PHE A 255 -27.22 -46.95 -3.60
C PHE A 255 -26.16 -47.74 -2.81
N GLN A 256 -25.37 -48.59 -3.47
CA GLN A 256 -24.32 -49.36 -2.78
C GLN A 256 -23.22 -48.47 -2.22
N LYS A 257 -22.82 -47.43 -2.97
CA LYS A 257 -21.83 -46.45 -2.50
C LYS A 257 -22.41 -45.59 -1.38
N ALA A 258 -23.64 -45.11 -1.54
CA ALA A 258 -24.35 -44.36 -0.50
C ALA A 258 -24.37 -45.12 0.84
N LEU A 259 -24.75 -46.40 0.82
CA LEU A 259 -24.78 -47.23 2.03
C LEU A 259 -23.40 -47.38 2.69
N ARG A 260 -22.32 -47.49 1.91
CA ARG A 260 -20.95 -47.54 2.45
C ARG A 260 -20.60 -46.26 3.19
N HIS A 261 -20.86 -45.10 2.58
CA HIS A 261 -20.56 -43.82 3.21
C HIS A 261 -21.45 -43.54 4.43
N PHE A 262 -22.75 -43.87 4.39
CA PHE A 262 -23.61 -43.75 5.57
C PHE A 262 -23.16 -44.64 6.74
N ASN A 263 -22.69 -45.85 6.45
CA ASN A 263 -22.14 -46.72 7.49
C ASN A 263 -20.83 -46.18 8.07
N ALA A 264 -19.99 -45.54 7.25
CA ALA A 264 -18.77 -44.86 7.71
C ALA A 264 -19.12 -43.65 8.61
N PHE A 265 -20.01 -42.76 8.15
CA PHE A 265 -20.53 -41.63 8.94
C PHE A 265 -21.05 -42.09 10.31
N ARG A 266 -21.94 -43.09 10.35
CA ARG A 266 -22.50 -43.64 11.60
C ARG A 266 -21.48 -44.28 12.54
N ARG A 267 -20.31 -44.68 12.03
CA ARG A 267 -19.22 -45.20 12.85
C ARG A 267 -18.40 -44.08 13.46
N LEU A 268 -18.22 -42.97 12.74
CA LEU A 268 -17.46 -41.80 13.13
C LEU A 268 -18.25 -40.90 14.09
N ASP A 269 -19.56 -40.78 13.90
CA ASP A 269 -20.49 -39.96 14.71
C ASP A 269 -20.89 -40.60 16.06
N ARG A 270 -20.14 -41.61 16.53
CA ARG A 270 -20.40 -42.21 17.85
C ARG A 270 -19.65 -41.41 18.93
N PRO A 271 -20.32 -40.98 20.01
CA PRO A 271 -19.69 -40.22 21.10
C PRO A 271 -18.68 -41.05 21.89
#